data_AF-A0A7X6X7H0-F1
#
_entry.id   AF-A0A7X6X7H0-F1
#
_cell.length_a   1.000
_cell.length_b   1.000
_cell.length_c   1.000
_cell.angle_alpha   90.00
_cell.angle_beta   90.00
_cell.angle_gamma   90.00
#
_symmetry.space_group_name_H-M   'P 1'
#
loop_
_entity.id
_entity.type
_entity.pdbx_description
1 polymer ?
#
loop_
_entity_poly.entity_id
_entity_poly.type
_entity_poly.pdbx_seq_one_letter_code
_entity_poly.pdbx_strand_id
1 'polypeptide(L)'
;MKAKTTIEEVFMKLQATREEGDYIKDGILYCGKCNTPKQLKKIFLGTEKIFGCMCDCQAEEVCNQEEADRKKRLVERIELNKANCYNDVSLLENTFDKDDNSLPVITNACKKYTEHFK
;
A
#
# COMPACT_ATOMS: atom_id res chain seq x y z
N MET A 1 -15.48 26.10 -3.46
CA MET A 1 -14.31 26.71 -2.81
C MET A 1 -14.09 26.00 -1.47
N LYS A 2 -13.23 24.97 -1.39
CA LYS A 2 -13.01 24.25 -0.13
C LYS A 2 -11.59 24.51 0.40
N ALA A 3 -11.58 24.95 1.66
CA ALA A 3 -10.49 24.97 2.65
C ALA A 3 -9.17 25.66 2.28
N LYS A 4 -8.97 26.89 2.77
CA LYS A 4 -7.64 27.35 3.18
C LYS A 4 -7.32 26.65 4.50
N THR A 5 -6.76 25.45 4.45
CA THR A 5 -6.16 24.83 5.64
C THR A 5 -5.00 25.73 6.08
N THR A 6 -5.05 26.25 7.30
CA THR A 6 -4.02 27.16 7.83
C THR A 6 -2.71 26.39 7.96
N ILE A 7 -1.58 27.04 7.67
CA ILE A 7 -0.24 26.42 7.71
C ILE A 7 0.02 25.73 9.06
N GLU A 8 -0.49 26.33 10.14
CA GLU A 8 -0.39 25.78 11.50
C GLU A 8 -1.15 24.46 11.66
N GLU A 9 -2.30 24.29 11.02
CA GLU A 9 -3.08 23.05 11.09
C GLU A 9 -2.34 21.88 10.43
N VAL A 10 -1.67 22.16 9.30
CA VAL A 10 -0.82 21.17 8.62
C VAL A 10 0.35 20.81 9.51
N PHE A 11 1.00 21.80 10.14
CA PHE A 11 2.11 21.57 11.06
C PHE A 11 1.69 20.71 12.27
N MET A 12 0.52 20.97 12.87
CA MET A 12 0.02 20.19 14.01
C MET A 12 -0.25 18.73 13.63
N LYS A 13 -0.75 18.46 12.42
CA LYS A 13 -1.00 17.10 11.93
C LYS A 13 0.27 16.33 11.59
N LEU A 14 1.37 17.03 11.32
CA LEU A 14 2.65 16.44 10.97
C LEU A 14 3.55 16.23 12.19
N GLN A 15 3.03 16.31 13.42
CA GLN A 15 3.84 16.04 14.61
C GLN A 15 3.97 14.53 14.85
N ALA A 16 5.18 14.09 15.20
CA ALA A 16 5.41 12.72 15.63
C ALA A 16 4.81 12.46 17.01
N THR A 17 4.17 11.30 17.17
CA THR A 17 3.75 10.80 18.48
C THR A 17 4.96 10.27 19.25
N ARG A 18 5.07 10.66 20.51
CA ARG A 18 6.09 10.16 21.43
C ARG A 18 5.58 8.95 22.18
N GLU A 19 6.36 7.87 22.15
CA GLU A 19 6.08 6.62 22.85
C GLU A 19 7.06 6.40 24.00
N GLU A 20 6.72 5.46 24.89
CA GLU A 20 7.61 5.04 25.96
C GLU A 20 8.89 4.42 25.37
N GLY A 21 10.05 4.87 25.86
CA GLY A 21 11.37 4.48 25.33
C GLY A 21 11.91 5.37 24.21
N ASP A 22 11.11 6.27 23.63
CA ASP A 22 11.62 7.25 22.67
C ASP A 22 12.50 8.32 23.35
N TYR A 23 13.60 8.66 22.70
CA TYR A 23 14.59 9.59 23.21
C TYR A 23 14.85 10.75 22.24
N ILE A 24 15.38 11.85 22.77
CA ILE A 24 15.78 13.01 21.97
C ILE A 24 17.28 12.93 21.75
N LYS A 25 17.71 13.07 20.50
CA LYS A 25 19.12 13.19 20.11
C LYS A 25 19.22 14.30 19.06
N ASP A 26 20.21 15.18 19.21
CA ASP A 26 20.44 16.33 18.30
C ASP A 26 19.22 17.26 18.10
N GLY A 27 18.35 17.32 19.11
CA GLY A 27 17.14 18.13 19.13
C GLY A 27 15.99 17.60 18.26
N ILE A 28 16.02 16.31 17.89
CA ILE A 28 14.91 15.60 17.23
C ILE A 28 14.60 14.31 17.97
N LEU A 29 13.35 13.86 17.86
CA LEU A 29 12.88 12.60 18.45
C LEU A 29 13.38 11.39 17.66
N TYR A 30 13.82 10.35 18.36
CA TYR A 30 14.22 9.05 17.84
C TYR A 30 13.36 7.94 18.43
N CYS A 31 13.12 6.90 17.63
CA CYS A 31 12.39 5.73 18.07
C CYS A 31 13.21 4.88 19.06
N GLY A 32 12.62 4.53 20.21
CA GLY A 32 13.27 3.66 21.20
C GLY A 32 13.49 2.22 20.74
N LYS A 33 12.78 1.76 19.70
CA LYS A 33 12.85 0.36 19.21
C LYS A 33 13.89 0.18 18.10
N CYS A 34 13.81 0.99 17.05
CA CYS A 34 14.69 0.87 15.87
C CYS A 34 15.82 1.90 15.84
N ASN A 35 15.83 2.88 16.75
CA ASN A 35 16.83 3.96 16.81
C ASN A 35 16.88 4.85 15.55
N THR A 36 15.83 4.87 14.73
CA THR A 36 15.73 5.79 13.59
C THR A 36 14.90 7.03 13.92
N PRO A 37 15.13 8.17 13.25
CA PRO A 37 14.47 9.42 13.60
C PRO A 37 12.95 9.33 13.38
N LYS A 38 12.20 9.77 14.39
CA LYS A 38 10.75 10.06 14.29
C LYS A 38 10.50 11.51 13.88
N GLN A 39 11.52 12.36 13.91
CA GLN A 39 11.43 13.76 13.52
C GLN A 39 12.60 14.18 12.62
N LEU A 40 12.36 15.14 11.73
CA LEU A 40 13.37 15.74 10.87
C LEU A 40 13.26 17.27 10.88
N LYS A 41 14.41 17.94 10.76
CA LYS A 41 14.50 19.39 10.58
C LYS A 41 14.48 19.72 9.10
N LYS A 42 13.54 20.55 8.66
CA LYS A 42 13.49 21.03 7.28
C LYS A 42 13.06 22.50 7.23
N ILE A 43 13.58 23.22 6.25
CA ILE A 43 13.11 24.56 5.93
C ILE A 43 11.76 24.43 5.24
N PHE A 44 10.73 25.00 5.85
CA PHE A 44 9.38 25.08 5.32
C PHE A 44 8.90 26.52 5.35
N LEU A 45 8.50 27.04 4.18
CA LEU A 45 8.07 28.44 4.00
C LEU A 45 9.09 29.47 4.53
N GLY A 46 10.38 29.21 4.30
CA GLY A 46 11.46 30.11 4.73
C GLY A 46 11.82 30.04 6.21
N THR A 47 11.17 29.17 6.99
CA THR A 47 11.48 28.96 8.42
C THR A 47 11.93 27.53 8.67
N GLU A 48 12.93 27.33 9.53
CA GLU A 48 13.30 25.98 9.98
C GLU A 48 12.21 25.45 10.91
N LYS A 49 11.70 24.25 10.60
CA LYS A 49 10.64 23.58 11.35
C LYS A 49 11.00 22.12 11.55
N ILE A 50 10.50 21.54 12.64
CA ILE A 50 10.62 20.12 12.94
C ILE A 50 9.33 19.43 12.53
N PHE A 51 9.44 18.43 11.67
CA PHE A 51 8.33 17.62 11.20
C PHE A 51 8.49 16.19 11.70
N GLY A 52 7.38 15.51 11.97
CA GLY A 52 7.35 14.08 12.18
C GLY A 52 7.62 13.33 10.87
N CYS A 53 8.33 12.21 10.99
CA CYS A 53 8.56 11.25 9.93
C CYS A 53 8.37 9.83 10.47
N MET A 54 8.17 8.88 9.57
CA MET A 54 8.04 7.48 9.93
C MET A 54 9.40 6.94 10.37
N CYS A 55 9.44 6.27 11.53
CA CYS A 55 10.55 5.37 11.85
C CYS A 55 10.56 4.16 10.90
N ASP A 56 11.64 3.37 10.93
CA ASP A 56 11.77 2.18 10.09
C ASP A 56 10.69 1.15 10.43
N CYS A 57 10.37 1.04 11.73
CA CYS A 57 9.27 0.24 12.24
C CYS A 57 7.91 0.60 11.62
N GLN A 58 7.59 1.90 11.59
CA GLN A 58 6.33 2.40 11.05
C GLN A 58 6.31 2.29 9.54
N ALA A 59 7.43 2.56 8.88
CA ALA A 59 7.56 2.41 7.43
C ALA A 59 7.35 0.95 6.99
N GLU A 60 7.92 -0.01 7.72
CA GLU A 60 7.70 -1.44 7.49
C GLU A 60 6.25 -1.85 7.70
N GLU A 61 5.63 -1.41 8.79
CA GLU A 61 4.21 -1.68 9.07
C GLU A 61 3.29 -1.14 7.96
N VAL A 62 3.49 0.12 7.55
CA VAL A 62 2.73 0.73 6.47
C VAL A 62 2.95 0.00 5.16
N CYS A 63 4.21 -0.34 4.80
CA CYS A 63 4.52 -1.09 3.60
C CYS A 63 3.81 -2.46 3.57
N ASN A 64 3.82 -3.18 4.70
CA ASN A 64 3.16 -4.48 4.83
C ASN A 64 1.63 -4.36 4.70
N GLN A 65 1.04 -3.32 5.30
CA GLN A 65 -0.39 -3.04 5.16
C GLN A 65 -0.76 -2.67 3.72
N GLU A 66 0.03 -1.81 3.06
CA GLU A 66 -0.18 -1.42 1.67
C GLU A 66 -0.09 -2.61 0.70
N GLU A 67 0.87 -3.51 0.90
CA GLU A 67 1.03 -4.71 0.10
C GLU A 67 -0.16 -5.68 0.30
N ALA A 68 -0.66 -5.83 1.53
CA ALA A 68 -1.84 -6.63 1.82
C ALA A 68 -3.11 -6.04 1.18
N ASP A 69 -3.30 -4.72 1.29
CA ASP A 69 -4.40 -4.00 0.68
C ASP A 69 -4.33 -4.06 -0.85
N ARG A 70 -3.14 -3.96 -1.44
CA ARG A 70 -2.93 -4.10 -2.88
C ARG A 70 -3.35 -5.47 -3.37
N LYS A 71 -2.95 -6.54 -2.67
CA LYS A 71 -3.36 -7.92 -2.99
C LYS A 71 -4.87 -8.09 -2.88
N LYS A 72 -5.47 -7.58 -1.81
CA LYS A 72 -6.93 -7.62 -1.62
C LYS A 72 -7.68 -6.90 -2.74
N ARG A 73 -7.28 -5.67 -3.07
CA ARG A 73 -7.88 -4.88 -4.17
C ARG A 73 -7.72 -5.56 -5.53
N LEU A 74 -6.60 -6.24 -5.77
CA LEU A 74 -6.39 -7.01 -7.00
C LEU A 74 -7.38 -8.16 -7.10
N VAL A 75 -7.55 -8.94 -6.03
CA VAL A 75 -8.51 -10.06 -5.98
C VAL A 75 -9.93 -9.54 -6.18
N GLU A 76 -10.33 -8.49 -5.45
CA GLU A 76 -11.64 -7.86 -5.59
C GLU A 76 -11.89 -7.38 -7.03
N ARG A 77 -10.89 -6.77 -7.67
CA ARG A 77 -10.98 -6.34 -9.07
C ARG A 77 -11.15 -7.53 -10.01
N ILE A 78 -10.42 -8.62 -9.80
CA ILE A 78 -10.53 -9.83 -10.62
C ILE A 78 -11.94 -10.43 -10.49
N GLU A 79 -12.45 -10.57 -9.26
CA GLU A 79 -13.78 -11.12 -9.03
C GLU A 79 -14.88 -10.23 -9.61
N LEU A 80 -14.76 -8.90 -9.49
CA LEU A 80 -15.69 -7.97 -10.12
C LEU A 80 -15.65 -8.09 -11.66
N ASN A 81 -14.47 -8.19 -12.25
CA ASN A 81 -14.33 -8.37 -13.69
C ASN A 81 -14.95 -9.68 -14.18
N LYS A 82 -14.76 -10.78 -13.43
CA LYS A 82 -15.39 -12.07 -13.76
C LYS A 82 -16.92 -11.97 -13.69
N ALA A 83 -17.46 -11.39 -12.61
CA ALA A 83 -18.90 -11.23 -12.44
C ALA A 83 -19.55 -10.34 -13.53
N ASN A 84 -18.83 -9.33 -14.02
CA ASN A 84 -19.31 -8.48 -15.11
C ASN A 84 -19.22 -9.14 -16.49
N CYS A 85 -18.31 -10.11 -16.68
CA CYS A 85 -18.07 -10.74 -17.97
C CYS A 85 -18.97 -11.96 -18.22
N TYR A 86 -19.21 -12.76 -17.18
CA TYR A 86 -20.00 -13.99 -17.29
C TYR A 86 -21.42 -13.79 -16.77
N ASN A 87 -22.41 -14.18 -17.58
CA ASN A 87 -23.81 -14.22 -17.13
C ASN A 87 -24.13 -15.48 -16.30
N ASP A 88 -23.40 -16.57 -16.54
CA ASP A 88 -23.53 -17.82 -15.79
C ASP A 88 -22.44 -17.92 -14.72
N VAL A 89 -22.88 -18.11 -13.47
CA VAL A 89 -22.03 -18.25 -12.28
C VAL A 89 -21.16 -19.50 -12.35
N SER A 90 -21.61 -20.55 -13.04
CA SER A 90 -20.85 -21.81 -13.17
C SER A 90 -19.48 -21.60 -13.85
N LEU A 91 -19.38 -20.59 -14.72
CA LEU A 91 -18.16 -20.27 -15.46
C LEU A 91 -17.10 -19.56 -14.60
N LEU A 92 -17.48 -18.99 -13.44
CA LEU A 92 -16.56 -18.26 -12.55
C LEU A 92 -15.51 -19.20 -11.92
N GLU A 93 -15.85 -20.48 -11.79
CA GLU A 93 -15.02 -21.48 -11.16
C GLU A 93 -14.05 -22.19 -12.11
N ASN A 94 -14.14 -21.92 -13.42
CA ASN A 94 -13.30 -22.58 -14.42
C ASN A 94 -11.84 -22.14 -14.29
N THR A 95 -10.95 -23.12 -14.19
CA THR A 95 -9.49 -22.95 -14.16
C THR A 95 -8.84 -23.95 -15.10
N PHE A 96 -7.58 -23.72 -15.47
CA PHE A 96 -6.83 -24.70 -16.29
C PHE A 96 -6.66 -26.06 -15.59
N ASP A 97 -6.74 -26.12 -14.26
CA ASP A 97 -6.67 -27.37 -13.49
C ASP A 97 -7.98 -28.16 -13.55
N LYS A 98 -9.12 -27.47 -13.73
CA LYS A 98 -10.45 -28.07 -13.89
C LYS A 98 -10.81 -28.35 -15.35
N ASP A 99 -10.00 -27.90 -16.30
CA ASP A 99 -10.18 -28.18 -17.72
C ASP A 99 -10.00 -29.67 -17.99
N ASP A 100 -11.02 -30.31 -18.55
CA ASP A 100 -10.99 -31.72 -18.96
C ASP A 100 -10.12 -31.95 -20.20
N ASN A 101 -9.61 -30.86 -20.80
CA ASN A 101 -8.76 -30.85 -21.99
C ASN A 101 -9.43 -31.52 -23.19
N SER A 102 -10.77 -31.44 -23.26
CA SER A 102 -11.59 -31.94 -24.37
C SER A 102 -11.21 -31.29 -25.71
N LEU A 103 -10.70 -30.06 -25.69
CA LEU A 103 -10.22 -29.32 -26.87
C LEU A 103 -8.75 -28.89 -26.71
N PRO A 104 -7.79 -29.82 -26.89
CA PRO A 104 -6.38 -29.59 -26.53
C PRO A 104 -5.71 -28.49 -27.35
N VAL A 105 -6.19 -28.23 -28.57
CA VAL A 105 -5.69 -27.11 -29.39
C VAL A 105 -6.01 -25.76 -28.75
N ILE A 106 -7.23 -25.61 -28.22
CA ILE A 106 -7.68 -24.37 -27.56
C ILE A 106 -6.98 -24.22 -26.21
N THR A 107 -6.96 -25.28 -25.40
CA THR A 107 -6.28 -25.27 -24.09
C THR A 107 -4.81 -24.86 -24.24
N ASN A 108 -4.10 -25.41 -25.23
CA ASN A 108 -2.70 -25.04 -25.49
C ASN A 108 -2.54 -23.59 -25.98
N ALA A 109 -3.46 -23.09 -26.82
CA ALA A 109 -3.42 -21.70 -27.27
C ALA A 109 -3.65 -20.73 -26.09
N CYS A 110 -4.62 -21.03 -25.22
CA CYS A 110 -4.91 -20.25 -24.01
C CYS A 110 -3.72 -20.24 -23.04
N LYS A 111 -3.10 -21.40 -22.77
CA LYS A 111 -1.90 -21.49 -21.91
C LYS A 111 -0.74 -20.67 -22.48
N LYS A 112 -0.45 -20.81 -23.78
CA LYS A 112 0.59 -20.01 -24.46
C LYS A 112 0.31 -18.51 -24.36
N TYR A 113 -0.94 -18.10 -24.51
CA TYR A 113 -1.33 -16.69 -24.35
C TYR A 113 -1.02 -16.21 -22.93
N THR A 114 -1.40 -16.96 -21.89
CA THR A 114 -1.15 -16.57 -20.50
C THR A 114 0.34 -16.50 -20.14
N GLU A 115 1.18 -17.33 -20.76
CA GLU A 115 2.64 -17.29 -20.57
C GLU A 115 3.29 -16.05 -21.19
N HIS A 116 2.70 -15.48 -22.24
CA HIS A 116 3.27 -14.37 -23.02
C HIS A 116 2.53 -13.04 -22.84
N PHE A 117 1.50 -13.00 -22.00
CA PHE A 117 0.72 -11.79 -21.73
C PHE A 117 1.56 -10.80 -20.91
N LYS A 118 1.86 -9.63 -21.50
CA LYS A 118 2.63 -8.54 -20.89
C LYS A 118 1.73 -7.40 -20.44
#